data_AF-A0A814UML3-F1
#
_entry.id   AF-A0A814UML3-F1
#
_cell.length_a   1.000
_cell.length_b   1.000
_cell.length_c   1.000
_cell.angle_alpha   90.00
_cell.angle_beta   90.00
_cell.angle_gamma   90.00
#
_symmetry.space_group_name_H-M   'P 1'
#
loop_
_entity.id
_entity.type
_entity.pdbx_description
1 polymer ?
#
loop_
_entity_poly.entity_id
_entity_poly.type
_entity_poly.pdbx_seq_one_letter_code
_entity_poly.pdbx_strand_id
1 'polypeptide(L)'
;MGNDVLSIRTAQHWFNRVENGNLELDDLPRSGRPLELGVDLLKQLIEQDPRLTHGKRCKHGVWIPHELSPQQLQCRVDACMDLMSSHRNYQWPRDLITGDEKRVLYVNYTDRRQWLSRG
;
A
#
# COMPACT_ATOMS: atom_id res chain seq x y z
N MET A 1 18.72 35.70 34.50
CA MET A 1 18.40 35.89 33.07
C MET A 1 17.48 34.75 32.67
N GLY A 2 16.39 35.04 31.96
CA GLY A 2 15.32 34.06 31.68
C GLY A 2 15.85 32.84 30.93
N ASN A 3 15.32 31.66 31.24
CA ASN A 3 15.72 30.35 30.69
C ASN A 3 15.43 30.18 29.18
N ASP A 4 15.04 31.25 28.49
CA ASP A 4 14.58 31.25 27.10
C ASP A 4 15.46 32.15 26.20
N VAL A 5 16.63 32.58 26.71
CA VAL A 5 17.57 33.42 25.97
C VAL A 5 18.68 32.54 25.37
N LEU A 6 18.97 32.75 24.08
CA LEU A 6 20.05 32.07 23.37
C LEU A 6 21.39 32.24 24.09
N SER A 7 22.17 31.16 24.17
CA SER A 7 23.53 31.22 24.70
C SER A 7 24.42 32.12 23.84
N ILE A 8 25.35 32.86 24.47
CA ILE A 8 26.34 33.70 23.80
C ILE A 8 27.10 32.91 22.73
N ARG A 9 27.41 31.64 22.99
CA ARG A 9 28.10 30.75 22.02
C ARG A 9 27.26 30.49 20.77
N THR A 10 25.95 30.34 20.93
CA THR A 10 25.01 30.14 19.82
C THR A 10 24.90 31.41 18.99
N ALA A 11 24.84 32.59 19.63
CA ALA A 11 24.80 33.88 18.94
C ALA A 11 26.07 34.13 18.10
N GLN A 12 27.26 33.85 18.65
CA GLN A 12 28.54 33.96 17.93
C GLN A 12 28.61 32.99 16.73
N HIS A 13 28.14 31.76 16.90
CA HIS A 13 28.11 30.78 15.82
C HIS A 13 27.21 31.23 14.65
N TRP A 14 26.02 31.75 14.96
CA TRP A 14 25.10 32.31 13.95
C TRP A 14 25.69 33.54 13.25
N PHE A 15 26.33 34.44 14.01
CA PHE A 15 26.97 35.63 13.44
C PHE A 15 28.05 35.25 12.41
N ASN A 16 28.93 34.31 12.74
CA ASN A 16 29.95 33.81 11.82
C ASN A 16 29.33 33.12 10.59
N ARG A 17 28.24 32.36 10.75
CA ARG A 17 27.55 31.69 9.63
C ARG A 17 27.01 32.72 8.63
N VAL A 18 26.44 33.81 9.13
CA VAL A 18 25.92 34.93 8.31
C VAL A 18 27.04 35.72 7.63
N GLU A 19 28.14 36.01 8.34
CA GLU A 19 29.30 36.72 7.78
C GLU A 19 29.98 35.95 6.63
N ASN A 20 29.95 34.61 6.70
CA ASN A 20 30.44 33.72 5.63
C ASN A 20 29.42 33.51 4.49
N GLY A 21 28.34 34.29 4.43
CA GLY A 21 27.39 34.31 3.32
C GLY A 21 26.34 33.18 3.33
N ASN A 22 26.25 32.39 4.41
CA ASN A 22 25.20 31.38 4.56
C ASN A 22 23.99 31.99 5.30
N LEU A 23 23.00 32.43 4.53
CA LEU A 23 21.75 33.03 5.00
C LEU A 23 20.61 32.01 5.17
N GLU A 24 20.86 30.71 4.97
CA GLU A 24 19.82 29.71 5.23
C GLU A 24 19.52 29.65 6.73
N LEU A 25 18.25 29.86 7.06
CA LEU A 25 17.71 29.76 8.41
C LEU A 25 17.42 28.32 8.82
N ASP A 26 17.37 27.40 7.85
CA ASP A 26 17.07 26.00 8.11
C ASP A 26 18.28 25.27 8.74
N ASP A 27 17.94 24.32 9.61
CA ASP A 27 18.88 23.34 10.13
C ASP A 27 19.40 22.47 8.97
N LEU A 28 20.71 22.24 8.94
CA LEU A 28 21.28 21.24 8.06
C LEU A 28 20.65 19.87 8.33
N PRO A 29 20.56 18.99 7.31
CA PRO A 29 20.12 17.62 7.51
C PRO A 29 20.96 17.01 8.63
N ARG A 30 20.30 16.69 9.74
CA ARG A 30 20.97 16.06 10.87
C ARG A 30 21.55 14.74 10.37
N SER A 31 22.76 14.40 10.80
CA SER A 31 23.29 13.05 10.66
C SER A 31 22.39 12.11 11.45
N GLY A 32 21.32 11.64 10.79
CA GLY A 32 20.38 10.69 11.36
C GLY A 32 21.08 9.38 11.72
N ARG A 33 20.37 8.52 12.44
CA ARG A 33 20.84 7.15 12.68
C ARG A 33 21.02 6.45 11.32
N PRO A 34 22.19 5.87 11.01
CA PRO A 34 22.36 5.05 9.82
C PRO A 34 21.27 3.99 9.79
N LEU A 35 20.54 3.87 8.68
CA LEU A 35 19.53 2.85 8.53
C LEU A 35 20.27 1.51 8.42
N GLU A 36 20.20 0.70 9.47
CA GLU A 36 20.92 -0.57 9.60
C GLU A 36 20.51 -1.60 8.52
N LEU A 37 19.38 -1.35 7.85
CA LEU A 37 18.84 -2.17 6.76
C LEU A 37 18.73 -1.34 5.48
N GLY A 38 19.42 -1.78 4.43
CA GLY A 38 19.35 -1.14 3.12
C GLY A 38 17.94 -1.19 2.53
N VAL A 39 17.51 -0.08 1.95
CA VAL A 39 16.20 0.04 1.27
C VAL A 39 16.05 -0.96 0.11
N ASP A 40 17.16 -1.35 -0.51
CA ASP A 40 17.17 -2.32 -1.61
C ASP A 40 16.90 -3.74 -1.13
N LEU A 41 17.43 -4.12 0.03
CA LEU A 41 17.11 -5.39 0.68
C LEU A 41 15.61 -5.46 1.02
N LEU A 42 15.03 -4.35 1.47
CA LEU A 42 13.59 -4.25 1.75
C LEU A 42 12.75 -4.42 0.48
N LYS A 43 13.16 -3.83 -0.65
CA LYS A 43 12.46 -4.02 -1.94
C LYS A 43 12.52 -5.47 -2.39
N GLN A 44 13.70 -6.09 -2.34
CA GLN A 44 13.89 -7.48 -2.73
C GLN A 44 12.99 -8.42 -1.92
N LEU A 45 12.88 -8.20 -0.61
CA LEU A 45 12.02 -9.01 0.26
C LEU A 45 10.53 -8.85 -0.05
N ILE A 46 10.08 -7.65 -0.43
CA ILE A 46 8.68 -7.39 -0.82
C ILE A 46 8.35 -8.02 -2.18
N GLU A 47 9.29 -8.02 -3.13
CA GLU A 47 9.11 -8.67 -4.44
C GLU A 47 9.05 -10.19 -4.32
N GLN A 48 9.87 -10.78 -3.44
CA GLN A 48 9.86 -12.21 -3.16
C GLN A 48 8.56 -12.66 -2.47
N ASP A 49 8.09 -11.89 -1.48
CA ASP A 49 6.79 -12.14 -0.85
C ASP A 49 6.04 -10.82 -0.57
N PRO A 50 5.03 -10.48 -1.39
CA PRO A 50 4.19 -9.31 -1.19
C PRO A 50 3.37 -9.31 0.11
N ARG A 51 3.29 -10.47 0.80
CA ARG A 51 2.65 -10.64 2.11
C ARG A 51 3.58 -10.31 3.27
N LEU A 52 4.87 -10.12 3.03
CA LEU A 52 5.82 -9.74 4.08
C LEU A 52 5.57 -8.30 4.53
N THR A 53 5.05 -8.15 5.75
CA THR A 53 4.74 -6.83 6.33
C THR A 53 5.86 -6.36 7.27
N HIS A 54 6.60 -5.31 6.89
CA HIS A 54 7.53 -4.60 7.80
C HIS A 54 6.83 -3.50 8.64
N GLY A 55 5.50 -3.45 8.63
CA GLY A 55 4.67 -2.54 9.41
C GLY A 55 3.25 -3.05 9.50
N LYS A 56 2.51 -2.71 10.58
CA LYS A 56 1.14 -3.17 10.85
C LYS A 56 0.11 -2.58 9.89
N ARG A 57 0.21 -2.86 8.58
CA ARG A 57 -0.86 -2.65 7.61
C ARG A 57 -1.44 -4.01 7.24
N CYS A 58 -2.65 -4.28 7.73
CA CYS A 58 -3.38 -5.49 7.37
C CYS A 58 -3.76 -5.43 5.89
N LYS A 59 -3.05 -6.16 5.04
CA LYS A 59 -3.53 -6.51 3.69
C LYS A 59 -4.37 -7.77 3.84
N HIS A 60 -5.67 -7.68 3.61
CA HIS A 60 -6.51 -8.86 3.56
C HIS A 60 -6.23 -9.59 2.23
N GLY A 61 -6.02 -10.90 2.28
CA GLY A 61 -5.93 -11.71 1.07
C GLY A 61 -7.24 -11.66 0.30
N VAL A 62 -7.18 -11.61 -1.03
CA VAL A 62 -8.36 -11.81 -1.88
C VAL A 62 -8.69 -13.30 -1.85
N TRP A 63 -9.93 -13.64 -1.51
CA TRP A 63 -10.38 -15.02 -1.57
C TRP A 63 -10.56 -15.43 -3.04
N ILE A 64 -9.87 -16.50 -3.45
CA ILE A 64 -9.98 -17.08 -4.78
C ILE A 64 -10.76 -18.40 -4.62
N PRO A 65 -11.90 -18.59 -5.33
CA PRO A 65 -12.80 -19.71 -5.09
C PRO A 65 -12.19 -21.11 -5.25
N HIS A 66 -11.21 -21.26 -6.14
CA HIS A 66 -10.57 -22.54 -6.44
C HIS A 66 -9.12 -22.34 -6.91
N GLU A 67 -8.26 -23.31 -6.63
CA GLU A 67 -6.96 -23.41 -7.29
C GLU A 67 -7.17 -24.00 -8.69
N LEU A 68 -6.76 -23.25 -9.71
CA LEU A 68 -6.92 -23.67 -11.10
C LEU A 68 -5.73 -24.50 -11.54
N SER A 69 -5.99 -25.58 -12.27
CA SER A 69 -4.95 -26.27 -13.01
C SER A 69 -4.42 -25.41 -14.17
N PRO A 70 -3.18 -25.62 -14.64
CA PRO A 70 -2.65 -24.91 -15.81
C PRO A 70 -3.56 -25.01 -17.05
N GLN A 71 -4.19 -26.17 -17.25
CA GLN A 71 -5.14 -26.36 -18.34
C GLN A 71 -6.40 -25.51 -18.17
N GLN A 72 -6.99 -25.46 -16.97
CA GLN A 72 -8.17 -24.62 -16.71
C GLN A 72 -7.84 -23.13 -16.87
N LEU A 73 -6.64 -22.71 -16.47
CA LEU A 73 -6.15 -21.35 -16.72
C LEU A 73 -6.12 -21.06 -18.22
N GLN A 74 -5.52 -21.95 -19.01
CA GLN A 74 -5.43 -21.79 -20.46
C GLN A 74 -6.80 -21.71 -21.12
N CYS A 75 -7.70 -22.65 -20.81
CA CYS A 75 -9.07 -22.65 -21.35
C CYS A 75 -9.81 -21.34 -21.05
N ARG A 76 -9.60 -20.77 -19.86
CA ARG A 76 -10.20 -19.47 -19.49
C ARG A 76 -9.60 -18.31 -20.29
N VAL A 77 -8.29 -18.31 -20.50
CA VAL A 77 -7.62 -17.29 -21.32
C VAL A 77 -8.14 -17.37 -22.76
N ASP A 78 -8.18 -18.56 -23.35
CA ASP A 78 -8.62 -18.76 -24.71
C ASP A 78 -10.08 -18.31 -24.90
N ALA A 79 -10.99 -18.73 -24.02
CA ALA A 79 -12.39 -18.30 -24.07
C ALA A 79 -12.56 -16.78 -23.97
N CYS A 80 -11.78 -16.11 -23.11
CA CYS A 80 -11.80 -14.65 -23.00
C CYS A 80 -11.24 -13.99 -24.26
N MET A 81 -10.14 -14.49 -24.81
CA MET A 81 -9.51 -13.98 -26.02
C MET A 81 -10.46 -14.10 -27.23
N ASP A 82 -11.16 -15.22 -27.33
CA ASP A 82 -12.16 -15.45 -28.36
C ASP A 82 -13.36 -14.53 -28.20
N LEU A 83 -13.89 -14.38 -26.98
CA LEU A 83 -14.99 -13.46 -26.69
C LEU A 83 -14.63 -12.01 -27.06
N MET A 84 -13.45 -11.54 -26.66
CA MET A 84 -12.97 -10.19 -26.97
C MET A 84 -12.73 -9.99 -28.48
N SER A 85 -12.25 -11.02 -29.18
CA SER A 85 -11.93 -10.92 -30.61
C SER A 85 -13.15 -11.00 -31.50
N SER A 86 -14.13 -11.83 -31.14
CA SER A 86 -15.41 -12.00 -31.85
C SER A 86 -16.35 -10.82 -31.61
N HIS A 87 -16.30 -10.23 -30.42
CA HIS A 87 -17.23 -9.19 -30.01
C HIS A 87 -16.56 -7.82 -29.84
N ARG A 88 -15.81 -7.39 -30.86
CA ARG A 88 -15.09 -6.10 -30.89
C ARG A 88 -16.01 -4.87 -30.91
N ASN A 89 -17.30 -5.06 -31.21
CA ASN A 89 -18.31 -4.02 -31.15
C ASN A 89 -19.05 -4.07 -29.80
N TYR A 90 -19.56 -2.95 -29.28
CA TYR A 90 -20.26 -2.93 -27.99
C TYR A 90 -21.75 -3.31 -28.06
N GLN A 91 -22.18 -3.97 -29.15
CA GLN A 91 -23.61 -4.24 -29.38
C GLN A 91 -24.07 -5.58 -28.79
N TRP A 92 -23.19 -6.58 -28.75
CA TRP A 92 -23.52 -7.92 -28.24
C TRP A 92 -23.99 -8.01 -26.77
N PRO A 93 -23.62 -7.13 -25.82
CA PRO A 93 -24.11 -7.26 -24.45
C PRO A 93 -25.61 -6.96 -24.35
N ARG A 94 -26.20 -6.30 -25.37
CA ARG A 94 -27.64 -5.99 -25.38
C ARG A 94 -28.51 -7.24 -25.49
N ASP A 95 -28.02 -8.25 -26.20
CA ASP A 95 -28.74 -9.49 -26.45
C ASP A 95 -28.27 -10.64 -25.52
N LEU A 96 -27.31 -10.36 -24.64
CA LEU A 96 -26.78 -11.34 -23.70
C LEU A 96 -27.77 -11.60 -22.57
N ILE A 97 -28.36 -12.80 -22.57
CA ILE A 97 -29.19 -13.29 -21.46
C ILE A 97 -28.34 -14.25 -20.61
N THR A 98 -28.24 -13.97 -19.31
CA THR A 98 -27.53 -14.80 -18.33
C THR A 98 -28.46 -15.16 -17.17
N GLY A 99 -28.21 -16.30 -16.53
CA GLY A 99 -28.92 -16.76 -15.34
C GLY A 99 -28.00 -17.67 -14.53
N ASP A 100 -28.05 -17.52 -13.21
CA ASP A 100 -27.33 -18.35 -12.25
C ASP A 100 -28.18 -18.55 -10.99
N GLU A 101 -28.00 -19.67 -10.32
CA GLU A 101 -28.75 -20.01 -9.11
C GLU A 101 -27.96 -19.60 -7.86
N LYS A 102 -28.57 -18.74 -7.05
CA LYS A 102 -28.02 -18.36 -5.75
C LYS A 102 -28.89 -18.91 -4.64
N ARG A 103 -28.28 -19.71 -3.75
CA ARG A 103 -28.95 -20.18 -2.54
C ARG A 103 -29.23 -19.00 -1.59
N VAL A 104 -30.46 -18.86 -1.15
CA VAL A 104 -30.89 -17.87 -0.14
C VAL A 104 -31.07 -18.60 1.19
N LEU A 105 -30.29 -18.22 2.20
CA LEU A 105 -30.39 -18.79 3.53
C LEU A 105 -31.51 -18.11 4.32
N TYR A 106 -32.27 -18.89 5.11
CA TYR A 106 -33.33 -18.36 5.97
C TYR A 106 -32.78 -17.42 7.05
N VAL A 107 -31.62 -17.75 7.63
CA VAL A 107 -30.88 -16.89 8.55
C VAL A 107 -29.43 -16.83 8.07
N ASN A 108 -28.91 -15.61 7.88
CA ASN A 108 -27.53 -15.35 7.52
C ASN A 108 -26.83 -14.63 8.69
N TYR A 109 -26.20 -15.41 9.58
CA TYR A 109 -25.41 -14.86 10.68
C TYR A 109 -24.18 -14.16 10.10
N THR A 110 -24.12 -12.85 10.29
CA THR A 110 -22.97 -12.04 9.88
C THR A 110 -22.27 -11.51 11.12
N ASP A 111 -20.95 -11.68 11.19
CA ASP A 111 -20.15 -11.10 12.26
C ASP A 111 -20.20 -9.58 12.16
N ARG A 112 -20.78 -8.94 13.18
CA ARG A 112 -20.80 -7.49 13.30
C ARG A 112 -19.60 -7.04 14.12
N ARG A 113 -18.78 -6.17 13.55
CA ARG A 113 -17.71 -5.49 14.29
C ARG A 113 -18.35 -4.48 15.24
N GLN A 114 -17.97 -4.52 16.50
CA GLN A 114 -18.38 -3.54 17.52
C GLN A 114 -17.13 -2.89 18.11
N TRP A 115 -17.15 -1.57 18.26
CA TRP A 115 -16.11 -0.84 18.97
C TRP A 115 -16.40 -0.95 20.47
N LEU A 116 -15.55 -1.67 21.19
CA LEU A 116 -15.61 -1.74 22.64
C LEU A 116 -14.59 -0.77 23.23
N SER A 117 -14.94 -0.16 24.35
CA SER A 117 -13.97 0.59 25.16
C SER A 117 -12.82 -0.33 25.55
N ARG A 118 -11.60 0.21 25.63
CA ARG A 118 -10.47 -0.52 26.21
C ARG A 118 -10.81 -0.85 27.67
N GLY A 119 -10.80 -2.13 28.01
CA GLY A 119 -10.75 -2.60 29.38
C GLY A 119 -9.39 -2.35 30.01
#